data_AF-A0A6P5YTR7-F1
#
_entry.id   AF-A0A6P5YTR7-F1
#
_cell.length_a   1.000
_cell.length_b   1.000
_cell.length_c   1.000
_cell.angle_alpha   90.00
_cell.angle_beta   90.00
_cell.angle_gamma   90.00
#
_symmetry.space_group_name_H-M   'P 1'
#
loop_
_entity.id
_entity.type
_entity.pdbx_description
1 polymer ?
#
loop_
_entity_poly.entity_id
_entity_poly.type
_entity_poly.pdbx_seq_one_letter_code
_entity_poly.pdbx_strand_id
1 'polypeptide(L)'
;MKFGETFKEYLHGDQEWFLDKFSHVEYKRLKRVLKSCRTCQALHGSNKKTEQIDDEENPMLSQFCQCQSCPVCDQMFFTELMREATDIAGCFSSRVRHLLHLHVATGMQRYVLRIRQCFKNDQQDLVQEGRMLIEYITMNAIAIRKILKKYDKVHSSVNGKKFKSKMRAEHLELLQSPWLIELGAFYLNFNGSDGGEFIQFSGSFACDLNATEPVMTMVLPNSIKLEYDLTCAICLETVFNPYALTCGHLFCKSCACSAASVMIFQGLKAASPDSKCPICREAGVYANAVNMLELDLLIKRRHRDYWKERLIAERAEMVKQSKEYWESQTKYVIGY
;
A
#
# COMPACT_ATOMS: atom_id res chain seq x y z
N MET A 1 -11.73 -21.93 12.74
CA MET A 1 -10.66 -21.49 13.67
C MET A 1 -9.23 -21.65 13.12
N LYS A 2 -8.96 -21.91 11.83
CA LYS A 2 -7.61 -22.31 11.36
C LYS A 2 -6.67 -21.22 10.80
N PHE A 3 -7.08 -19.94 10.71
CA PHE A 3 -6.23 -18.92 10.07
C PHE A 3 -4.83 -18.75 10.69
N GLY A 4 -4.67 -18.97 12.00
CA GLY A 4 -3.36 -18.86 12.63
C GLY A 4 -2.38 -19.97 12.21
N GLU A 5 -2.90 -21.13 11.82
CA GLU A 5 -2.12 -22.24 11.25
C GLU A 5 -1.83 -21.94 9.78
N THR A 6 -2.85 -21.55 9.00
CA THR A 6 -2.69 -21.14 7.59
C THR A 6 -1.67 -20.02 7.41
N PHE A 7 -1.67 -18.99 8.27
CA PHE A 7 -0.69 -17.91 8.21
C PHE A 7 0.72 -18.39 8.58
N LYS A 8 0.84 -19.37 9.47
CA LYS A 8 2.12 -19.98 9.82
C LYS A 8 2.64 -20.85 8.67
N GLU A 9 1.77 -21.67 8.07
CA GLU A 9 2.08 -22.49 6.90
C GLU A 9 2.51 -21.62 5.71
N TYR A 10 1.87 -20.46 5.53
CA TYR A 10 2.30 -19.48 4.54
C TYR A 10 3.73 -18.97 4.80
N LEU A 11 4.06 -18.60 6.05
CA LEU A 11 5.39 -18.08 6.40
C LEU A 11 6.50 -19.13 6.29
N HIS A 12 6.21 -20.39 6.63
CA HIS A 12 7.18 -21.50 6.64
C HIS A 12 6.96 -22.50 5.49
N GLY A 13 6.28 -22.07 4.43
CA GLY A 13 6.03 -22.89 3.25
C GLY A 13 7.17 -22.78 2.24
N ASP A 14 6.90 -23.12 0.98
CA ASP A 14 7.88 -23.13 -0.12
C ASP A 14 8.53 -21.75 -0.40
N GLN A 15 7.98 -20.67 0.18
CA GLN A 15 8.44 -19.29 0.03
C GLN A 15 9.20 -18.76 1.26
N GLU A 16 9.56 -19.62 2.23
CA GLU A 16 10.24 -19.22 3.48
C GLU A 16 11.54 -18.42 3.20
N TRP A 17 12.35 -18.86 2.23
CA TRP A 17 13.60 -18.18 1.85
C TRP A 17 13.40 -16.73 1.40
N PHE A 18 12.24 -16.41 0.85
CA PHE A 18 11.88 -15.06 0.43
C PHE A 18 11.41 -14.24 1.63
N LEU A 19 10.58 -14.84 2.49
CA LEU A 19 9.93 -14.17 3.61
C LEU A 19 10.85 -13.99 4.84
N ASP A 20 11.94 -14.73 4.97
CA ASP A 20 12.90 -14.62 6.08
C ASP A 20 13.52 -13.21 6.20
N LYS A 21 13.55 -12.46 5.09
CA LYS A 21 14.03 -11.06 5.04
C LYS A 21 12.92 -10.02 5.17
N PHE A 22 11.67 -10.43 5.43
CA PHE A 22 10.49 -9.57 5.44
C PHE A 22 9.87 -9.48 6.84
N SER A 23 9.60 -8.25 7.26
CA SER A 23 8.77 -8.00 8.43
C SER A 23 7.37 -8.58 8.19
N HIS A 24 6.73 -9.15 9.21
CA HIS A 24 5.39 -9.71 9.06
C HIS A 24 4.64 -9.61 10.39
N VAL A 25 3.33 -9.80 10.34
CA VAL A 25 2.50 -9.75 11.55
C VAL A 25 2.88 -10.90 12.47
N GLU A 26 3.29 -10.59 13.70
CA GLU A 26 3.65 -11.58 14.73
C GLU A 26 2.38 -12.14 15.38
N TYR A 27 1.55 -12.79 14.57
CA TYR A 27 0.17 -13.15 14.91
C TYR A 27 0.06 -14.02 16.18
N LYS A 28 1.06 -14.85 16.44
CA LYS A 28 1.16 -15.64 17.68
C LYS A 28 1.51 -14.80 18.90
N ARG A 29 2.46 -13.87 18.76
CA ARG A 29 2.85 -12.95 19.84
C ARG A 29 1.70 -12.03 20.22
N LEU A 30 1.03 -11.43 19.24
CA LEU A 30 -0.16 -10.59 19.45
C LEU A 30 -1.29 -11.38 20.12
N LYS A 31 -1.53 -12.64 19.72
CA LYS A 31 -2.46 -13.52 20.43
C LYS A 31 -2.08 -13.80 21.88
N ARG A 32 -0.78 -13.91 22.19
CA ARG A 32 -0.31 -14.09 23.58
C ARG A 32 -0.59 -12.85 24.43
N VAL A 33 -0.36 -11.65 23.89
CA VAL A 33 -0.70 -10.38 24.56
C VAL A 33 -2.19 -10.34 24.93
N LEU A 34 -3.06 -10.79 24.02
CA LEU A 34 -4.51 -10.89 24.29
C LEU A 34 -4.86 -11.92 25.38
N LYS A 35 -4.10 -13.01 25.50
CA LYS A 35 -4.33 -14.04 26.53
C LYS A 35 -3.84 -13.62 27.92
N SER A 36 -2.84 -12.74 27.99
CA SER A 36 -2.25 -12.26 29.25
C SER A 36 -3.03 -11.12 29.92
N CYS A 37 -4.20 -10.74 29.43
CA CYS A 37 -4.99 -9.67 30.03
C CYS A 37 -5.50 -10.06 31.43
N ARG A 38 -4.85 -9.52 32.47
CA ARG A 38 -5.14 -9.81 33.88
C ARG A 38 -6.49 -9.27 34.36
N THR A 39 -6.96 -8.14 33.82
CA THR A 39 -8.29 -7.58 34.12
C THR A 39 -9.42 -8.50 33.66
N CYS A 40 -9.21 -9.20 32.55
CA CYS A 40 -10.12 -10.24 32.07
C CYS A 40 -10.05 -11.52 32.90
N GLN A 41 -8.88 -11.85 33.44
CA GLN A 41 -8.70 -13.00 34.33
C GLN A 41 -9.28 -12.76 35.74
N ALA A 42 -9.20 -11.54 36.28
CA ALA A 42 -9.68 -11.19 37.61
C ALA A 42 -11.22 -11.24 37.73
N LEU A 43 -11.95 -10.84 36.68
CA LEU A 43 -13.42 -10.96 36.61
C LEU A 43 -13.90 -12.42 36.51
N HIS A 44 -13.05 -13.33 36.05
CA HIS A 44 -13.33 -14.79 36.06
C HIS A 44 -13.04 -15.44 37.42
N GLY A 45 -12.20 -14.82 38.26
CA GLY A 45 -11.83 -15.34 39.57
C GLY A 45 -12.90 -15.13 40.65
N SER A 46 -13.83 -14.18 40.49
CA SER A 46 -14.86 -13.90 41.50
C SER A 46 -16.08 -14.82 41.43
N ASN A 47 -16.29 -15.52 40.31
CA ASN A 47 -17.44 -16.43 40.12
C ASN A 47 -17.11 -17.93 40.34
N LYS A 48 -15.93 -18.27 40.86
CA LYS A 48 -15.58 -19.65 41.25
C LYS A 48 -15.32 -19.74 42.75
N LYS A 49 -16.40 -19.77 43.55
CA LYS A 49 -16.35 -20.24 44.95
C LYS A 49 -17.59 -21.09 45.27
N THR A 50 -17.60 -22.31 44.73
CA THR A 50 -18.32 -23.54 45.15
C THR A 50 -18.14 -24.50 43.95
N GLU A 51 -17.67 -25.74 44.00
CA GLU A 51 -17.28 -26.68 45.05
C GLU A 51 -16.32 -27.70 44.38
N GLN A 52 -15.80 -28.64 45.16
CA GLN A 52 -14.67 -29.55 44.90
C GLN A 52 -14.93 -30.72 43.90
N ILE A 53 -13.83 -31.10 43.22
CA ILE A 53 -13.34 -32.47 42.87
C ILE A 53 -14.19 -33.35 41.92
N ASP A 54 -13.76 -33.48 40.66
CA ASP A 54 -13.24 -34.72 40.01
C ASP A 54 -13.23 -34.63 38.47
N ASP A 55 -12.28 -35.38 37.89
CA ASP A 55 -12.25 -35.99 36.56
C ASP A 55 -11.90 -35.23 35.26
N GLU A 56 -11.30 -36.06 34.40
CA GLU A 56 -10.63 -35.90 33.12
C GLU A 56 -11.45 -35.22 31.99
N GLU A 57 -10.69 -34.68 31.03
CA GLU A 57 -11.04 -34.50 29.61
C GLU A 57 -12.39 -33.86 29.23
N ASN A 58 -12.40 -32.53 28.96
CA ASN A 58 -12.96 -32.00 27.68
C ASN A 58 -12.70 -30.48 27.46
N PRO A 59 -12.61 -30.02 26.19
CA PRO A 59 -12.21 -28.67 25.81
C PRO A 59 -13.41 -27.80 25.39
N MET A 60 -13.85 -26.83 26.20
CA MET A 60 -14.85 -25.84 25.72
C MET A 60 -14.81 -24.50 26.48
N LEU A 61 -14.93 -23.44 25.68
CA LEU A 61 -15.22 -22.04 25.99
C LEU A 61 -14.16 -21.16 26.67
N SER A 62 -13.45 -20.44 25.80
CA SER A 62 -13.05 -19.04 26.01
C SER A 62 -14.23 -18.21 26.53
N GLN A 63 -14.28 -17.97 27.84
CA GLN A 63 -15.33 -17.14 28.43
C GLN A 63 -14.82 -15.68 28.46
N PHE A 64 -15.55 -14.81 27.78
CA PHE A 64 -15.12 -13.48 27.36
C PHE A 64 -14.86 -12.51 28.52
N CYS A 65 -14.02 -11.51 28.28
CA CYS A 65 -13.79 -10.42 29.22
C CYS A 65 -14.98 -9.44 29.22
N GLN A 66 -15.46 -9.07 30.41
CA GLN A 66 -16.46 -8.00 30.59
C GLN A 66 -15.83 -6.60 30.74
N CYS A 67 -14.50 -6.46 30.64
CA CYS A 67 -13.87 -5.15 30.66
C CYS A 67 -14.06 -4.47 29.29
N GLN A 68 -14.80 -3.36 29.25
CA GLN A 68 -15.05 -2.60 28.02
C GLN A 68 -13.78 -1.92 27.46
N SER A 69 -12.74 -1.73 28.29
CA SER A 69 -11.44 -1.16 27.91
C SER A 69 -10.34 -1.53 28.92
N CYS A 70 -9.17 -1.96 28.45
CA CYS A 70 -8.00 -2.22 29.31
C CYS A 70 -6.81 -1.38 28.83
N PRO A 71 -6.52 -0.22 29.47
CA PRO A 71 -5.50 0.73 29.00
C PRO A 71 -4.11 0.10 28.77
N VAL A 72 -3.73 -0.88 29.59
CA VAL A 72 -2.44 -1.59 29.47
C VAL A 72 -2.42 -2.50 28.25
N CYS A 73 -3.52 -3.24 27.99
CA CYS A 73 -3.62 -4.08 26.79
C CYS A 73 -3.77 -3.23 25.54
N ASP A 74 -4.56 -2.15 25.60
CA ASP A 74 -4.72 -1.17 24.53
C ASP A 74 -3.34 -0.62 24.14
N GLN A 75 -2.56 -0.11 25.10
CA GLN A 75 -1.24 0.44 24.82
C GLN A 75 -0.31 -0.61 24.23
N MET A 76 -0.11 -1.76 24.89
CA MET A 76 0.84 -2.78 24.45
C MET A 76 0.47 -3.42 23.11
N PHE A 77 -0.82 -3.67 22.87
CA PHE A 77 -1.26 -4.33 21.65
C PHE A 77 -1.22 -3.37 20.45
N PHE A 78 -1.75 -2.16 20.61
CA PHE A 78 -1.85 -1.21 19.50
C PHE A 78 -0.49 -0.61 19.12
N THR A 79 0.43 -0.39 20.07
CA THR A 79 1.78 0.08 19.73
C THR A 79 2.57 -0.97 18.95
N GLU A 80 2.53 -2.22 19.38
CA GLU A 80 3.22 -3.32 18.70
C GLU A 80 2.64 -3.58 17.31
N LEU A 81 1.31 -3.60 17.19
CA LEU A 81 0.65 -3.76 15.90
C LEU A 81 0.93 -2.57 14.95
N MET A 82 1.02 -1.36 15.48
CA MET A 82 1.40 -0.18 14.69
C MET A 82 2.83 -0.31 14.15
N ARG A 83 3.77 -0.70 15.02
CA ARG A 83 5.17 -0.92 14.61
C ARG A 83 5.26 -1.99 13.52
N GLU A 84 4.61 -3.15 13.74
CA GLU A 84 4.58 -4.23 12.75
C GLU A 84 3.99 -3.76 11.42
N ALA A 85 2.89 -3.00 11.43
CA ALA A 85 2.27 -2.47 10.20
C ALA A 85 3.18 -1.48 9.45
N THR A 86 3.86 -0.59 10.17
CA THR A 86 4.83 0.35 9.60
C THR A 86 6.01 -0.39 8.98
N ASP A 87 6.56 -1.40 9.68
CA ASP A 87 7.68 -2.21 9.19
C ASP A 87 7.30 -2.97 7.91
N ILE A 88 6.09 -3.54 7.86
CA ILE A 88 5.53 -4.21 6.68
C ILE A 88 5.36 -3.23 5.52
N ALA A 89 4.78 -2.05 5.76
CA ALA A 89 4.58 -1.04 4.72
C ALA A 89 5.91 -0.53 4.16
N GLY A 90 6.91 -0.31 5.01
CA GLY A 90 8.27 0.07 4.62
C GLY A 90 8.98 -1.03 3.83
N CYS A 91 8.89 -2.28 4.28
CA CYS A 91 9.46 -3.42 3.59
C CYS A 91 8.84 -3.59 2.18
N PHE A 92 7.51 -3.60 2.11
CA PHE A 92 6.75 -3.73 0.87
C PHE A 92 7.11 -2.62 -0.13
N SER A 93 7.01 -1.35 0.27
CA SER A 93 7.32 -0.22 -0.60
C SER A 93 8.75 -0.25 -1.13
N SER A 94 9.72 -0.59 -0.28
CA SER A 94 11.13 -0.70 -0.67
C SER A 94 11.35 -1.79 -1.73
N ARG A 95 10.75 -2.97 -1.52
CA ARG A 95 10.88 -4.13 -2.43
C ARG A 95 10.18 -3.91 -3.76
N VAL A 96 8.94 -3.39 -3.73
CA VAL A 96 8.22 -3.01 -4.94
C VAL A 96 9.02 -1.98 -5.73
N ARG A 97 9.47 -0.89 -5.09
CA ARG A 97 10.27 0.13 -5.77
C ARG A 97 11.53 -0.45 -6.42
N HIS A 98 12.20 -1.40 -5.77
CA HIS A 98 13.36 -2.09 -6.34
C HIS A 98 12.98 -2.88 -7.59
N LEU A 99 11.94 -3.73 -7.50
CA LEU A 99 11.44 -4.54 -8.60
C LEU A 99 11.02 -3.68 -9.81
N LEU A 100 10.27 -2.62 -9.57
CA LEU A 100 9.80 -1.73 -10.64
C LEU A 100 10.94 -0.95 -11.30
N HIS A 101 11.94 -0.55 -10.52
CA HIS A 101 13.13 0.10 -11.07
C HIS A 101 13.90 -0.83 -12.03
N LEU A 102 13.86 -2.15 -11.82
CA LEU A 102 14.45 -3.12 -12.75
C LEU A 102 13.65 -3.21 -14.06
N HIS A 103 12.33 -3.08 -14.02
CA HIS A 103 11.47 -3.14 -15.21
C HIS A 103 11.47 -1.84 -16.02
N VAL A 104 11.31 -0.69 -15.36
CA VAL A 104 11.21 0.63 -16.02
C VAL A 104 12.57 1.15 -16.49
N ALA A 105 13.69 0.62 -15.98
CA ALA A 105 15.03 1.05 -16.40
C ALA A 105 15.23 0.93 -17.91
N THR A 106 15.61 2.04 -18.55
CA THR A 106 15.91 2.11 -19.99
C THR A 106 17.39 2.43 -20.24
N GLY A 107 17.89 2.08 -21.44
CA GLY A 107 19.24 2.43 -21.89
C GLY A 107 20.38 1.90 -21.01
N MET A 108 21.31 2.78 -20.63
CA MET A 108 22.49 2.43 -19.82
C MET A 108 22.13 1.90 -18.42
N GLN A 109 21.02 2.35 -17.82
CA GLN A 109 20.57 1.82 -16.53
C GLN A 109 20.22 0.34 -16.64
N ARG A 110 19.51 -0.04 -17.70
CA ARG A 110 19.19 -1.45 -18.01
C ARG A 110 20.45 -2.28 -18.24
N TYR A 111 21.43 -1.72 -18.94
CA TYR A 111 22.72 -2.37 -19.20
C TYR A 111 23.54 -2.61 -17.92
N VAL A 112 23.68 -1.58 -17.07
CA VAL A 112 24.38 -1.70 -15.78
C VAL A 112 23.71 -2.70 -14.84
N LEU A 113 22.37 -2.72 -14.82
CA LEU A 113 21.61 -3.68 -14.02
C LEU A 113 21.79 -5.12 -14.53
N ARG A 114 21.76 -5.34 -15.85
CA ARG A 114 22.03 -6.64 -16.47
C ARG A 114 23.46 -7.15 -16.26
N ILE A 115 24.46 -6.26 -16.20
CA ILE A 115 25.83 -6.68 -15.89
C ILE A 115 25.96 -7.15 -14.44
N ARG A 116 25.20 -6.53 -13.51
CA ARG A 116 25.19 -6.92 -12.09
C ARG A 116 24.38 -8.20 -11.82
N GLN A 117 23.43 -8.53 -12.69
CA GLN A 117 22.56 -9.71 -12.60
C GLN A 117 22.92 -10.67 -13.75
N CYS A 118 23.90 -11.56 -13.52
CA CYS A 118 24.37 -12.51 -14.51
C CYS A 118 23.22 -13.29 -15.20
N PHE A 119 22.98 -13.00 -16.49
CA PHE A 119 22.08 -13.64 -17.46
C PHE A 119 21.34 -14.92 -16.98
N LYS A 120 20.28 -14.76 -16.20
CA LYS A 120 19.19 -15.74 -16.05
C LYS A 120 17.92 -15.14 -16.66
N ASN A 121 16.84 -15.91 -16.74
CA ASN A 121 15.58 -15.47 -17.35
C ASN A 121 14.89 -14.39 -16.47
N ASP A 122 15.46 -13.18 -16.44
CA ASP A 122 15.16 -12.11 -15.48
C ASP A 122 13.67 -11.75 -15.42
N GLN A 123 12.94 -11.88 -16.54
CA GLN A 123 11.55 -11.44 -16.64
C GLN A 123 10.57 -12.34 -15.87
N GLN A 124 10.74 -13.66 -15.92
CA GLN A 124 9.88 -14.59 -15.18
C GLN A 124 10.14 -14.49 -13.67
N ASP A 125 11.40 -14.30 -13.29
CA ASP A 125 11.79 -14.12 -11.88
C ASP A 125 11.19 -12.83 -11.30
N LEU A 126 11.19 -11.72 -12.05
CA LEU A 126 10.54 -10.46 -11.64
C LEU A 126 9.03 -10.60 -11.49
N VAL A 127 8.36 -11.29 -12.42
CA VAL A 127 6.91 -11.53 -12.34
C VAL A 127 6.56 -12.44 -11.17
N GLN A 128 7.41 -13.42 -10.87
CA GLN A 128 7.24 -14.28 -9.71
C GLN A 128 7.48 -13.52 -8.41
N GLU A 129 8.51 -12.68 -8.33
CA GLU A 129 8.76 -11.81 -7.17
C GLU A 129 7.58 -10.87 -6.92
N GLY A 130 7.03 -10.25 -7.98
CA GLY A 130 5.83 -9.43 -7.89
C GLY A 130 4.63 -10.18 -7.30
N ARG A 131 4.53 -11.50 -7.57
CA ARG A 131 3.39 -12.33 -7.16
C ARG A 131 3.48 -12.60 -5.68
N MET A 132 4.69 -12.95 -5.25
CA MET A 132 5.02 -13.16 -3.84
C MET A 132 4.78 -11.88 -3.03
N LEU A 133 5.08 -10.69 -3.59
CA LEU A 133 4.77 -9.40 -2.95
C LEU A 133 3.27 -9.14 -2.81
N ILE A 134 2.46 -9.46 -3.83
CA ILE A 134 0.99 -9.35 -3.75
C ILE A 134 0.41 -10.32 -2.71
N GLU A 135 0.89 -11.55 -2.68
CA GLU A 135 0.47 -12.54 -1.69
C GLU A 135 0.85 -12.10 -0.28
N TYR A 136 2.09 -11.63 -0.10
CA TYR A 136 2.62 -11.10 1.16
C TYR A 136 1.78 -9.95 1.71
N ILE A 137 1.50 -8.93 0.91
CA ILE A 137 0.71 -7.77 1.38
C ILE A 137 -0.74 -8.18 1.68
N THR A 138 -1.31 -9.10 0.90
CA THR A 138 -2.66 -9.63 1.10
C THR A 138 -2.76 -10.40 2.41
N MET A 139 -1.83 -11.32 2.67
CA MET A 139 -1.81 -12.15 3.87
C MET A 139 -1.61 -11.30 5.13
N ASN A 140 -0.69 -10.34 5.10
CA ASN A 140 -0.49 -9.41 6.22
C ASN A 140 -1.73 -8.54 6.45
N ALA A 141 -2.37 -8.01 5.40
CA ALA A 141 -3.60 -7.24 5.54
C ALA A 141 -4.75 -8.07 6.14
N ILE A 142 -4.88 -9.33 5.75
CA ILE A 142 -5.87 -10.26 6.34
C ILE A 142 -5.54 -10.52 7.81
N ALA A 143 -4.26 -10.73 8.15
CA ALA A 143 -3.81 -10.97 9.51
C ALA A 143 -4.13 -9.79 10.44
N ILE A 144 -3.81 -8.56 10.02
CA ILE A 144 -4.16 -7.32 10.74
C ILE A 144 -5.68 -7.22 10.95
N ARG A 145 -6.47 -7.43 9.90
CA ARG A 145 -7.95 -7.40 10.02
C ARG A 145 -8.47 -8.45 11.00
N LYS A 146 -7.91 -9.67 10.97
CA LYS A 146 -8.34 -10.77 11.84
C LYS A 146 -7.89 -10.59 13.29
N ILE A 147 -6.71 -10.02 13.54
CA ILE A 147 -6.24 -9.79 14.92
C ILE A 147 -7.01 -8.64 15.57
N LEU A 148 -7.35 -7.58 14.82
CA LEU A 148 -8.21 -6.49 15.30
C LEU A 148 -9.63 -6.98 15.62
N LYS A 149 -10.23 -7.81 14.76
CA LYS A 149 -11.52 -8.46 15.07
C LYS A 149 -11.44 -9.35 16.31
N LYS A 150 -10.30 -10.03 16.52
CA LYS A 150 -10.07 -10.84 17.72
C LYS A 150 -9.93 -9.97 18.96
N TYR A 151 -9.28 -8.80 18.86
CA TYR A 151 -9.17 -7.83 19.93
C TYR A 151 -10.55 -7.42 20.45
N ASP A 152 -11.40 -6.94 19.54
CA ASP A 152 -12.77 -6.50 19.85
C ASP A 152 -13.59 -7.64 20.46
N LYS A 153 -13.42 -8.86 19.95
CA LYS A 153 -14.11 -10.04 20.49
C LYS A 153 -13.63 -10.42 21.89
N VAL A 154 -12.34 -10.31 22.20
CA VAL A 154 -11.79 -10.67 23.53
C VAL A 154 -12.19 -9.65 24.59
N HIS A 155 -12.15 -8.35 24.25
CA HIS A 155 -12.42 -7.25 25.17
C HIS A 155 -13.85 -6.71 25.08
N SER A 156 -14.74 -7.35 24.31
CA SER A 156 -16.12 -6.87 24.10
C SER A 156 -16.16 -5.36 23.75
N SER A 157 -15.22 -4.89 22.93
CA SER A 157 -14.97 -3.46 22.68
C SER A 157 -15.05 -3.12 21.19
N VAL A 158 -14.92 -1.84 20.87
CA VAL A 158 -14.84 -1.31 19.50
C VAL A 158 -13.47 -0.69 19.20
N ASN A 159 -12.49 -0.88 20.09
CA ASN A 159 -11.19 -0.20 20.00
C ASN A 159 -10.36 -0.72 18.83
N GLY A 160 -10.49 -1.99 18.45
CA GLY A 160 -9.87 -2.55 17.25
C GLY A 160 -10.42 -1.91 15.96
N LYS A 161 -11.73 -1.66 15.88
CA LYS A 161 -12.32 -0.87 14.79
C LYS A 161 -11.81 0.57 14.77
N LYS A 162 -11.78 1.25 15.93
CA LYS A 162 -11.23 2.62 16.05
C LYS A 162 -9.77 2.68 15.62
N PHE A 163 -8.97 1.70 16.05
CA PHE A 163 -7.57 1.58 15.64
C PHE A 163 -7.42 1.35 14.14
N LYS A 164 -8.29 0.54 13.52
CA LYS A 164 -8.31 0.41 12.05
C LYS A 164 -8.52 1.77 11.36
N SER A 165 -9.45 2.58 11.86
CA SER A 165 -9.65 3.95 11.33
C SER A 165 -8.44 4.84 11.56
N LYS A 166 -7.77 4.72 12.71
CA LYS A 166 -6.50 5.42 12.99
C LYS A 166 -5.42 5.02 11.99
N MET A 167 -5.24 3.73 11.70
CA MET A 167 -4.29 3.26 10.69
C MET A 167 -4.58 3.83 9.30
N ARG A 168 -5.86 4.04 8.95
CA ARG A 168 -6.23 4.70 7.68
C ARG A 168 -5.81 6.16 7.65
N ALA A 169 -6.04 6.88 8.75
CA ALA A 169 -5.63 8.28 8.87
C ALA A 169 -4.09 8.44 8.83
N GLU A 170 -3.35 7.42 9.26
CA GLU A 170 -1.88 7.39 9.20
C GLU A 170 -1.34 6.70 7.92
N HIS A 171 -2.19 6.42 6.93
CA HIS A 171 -1.83 5.82 5.63
C HIS A 171 -1.13 4.45 5.72
N LEU A 172 -1.46 3.67 6.75
CA LEU A 172 -0.93 2.32 6.99
C LEU A 172 -1.88 1.19 6.57
N GLU A 173 -3.00 1.51 5.89
CA GLU A 173 -3.84 0.47 5.31
C GLU A 173 -3.13 -0.16 4.10
N LEU A 174 -2.51 -1.32 4.33
CA LEU A 174 -1.64 -2.02 3.37
C LEU A 174 -2.22 -2.20 1.95
N LEU A 175 -3.54 -2.43 1.83
CA LEU A 175 -4.22 -2.61 0.53
C LEU A 175 -4.56 -1.30 -0.20
N GLN A 176 -4.36 -0.15 0.46
CA GLN A 176 -4.50 1.19 -0.12
C GLN A 176 -3.13 1.81 -0.44
N SER A 177 -2.05 1.02 -0.37
CA SER A 177 -0.72 1.50 -0.70
C SER A 177 -0.63 1.84 -2.19
N PRO A 178 -0.08 3.02 -2.57
CA PRO A 178 0.18 3.34 -3.98
C PRO A 178 1.05 2.29 -4.68
N TRP A 179 1.98 1.66 -3.95
CA TRP A 179 2.84 0.60 -4.48
C TRP A 179 2.07 -0.63 -4.96
N LEU A 180 0.85 -0.86 -4.46
CA LEU A 180 -0.01 -1.93 -4.96
C LEU A 180 -0.60 -1.59 -6.34
N ILE A 181 -0.93 -0.32 -6.57
CA ILE A 181 -1.37 0.18 -7.89
C ILE A 181 -0.23 0.01 -8.90
N GLU A 182 0.99 0.40 -8.54
CA GLU A 182 2.17 0.21 -9.39
C GLU A 182 2.43 -1.27 -9.70
N LEU A 183 2.33 -2.17 -8.71
CA LEU A 183 2.47 -3.61 -8.96
C LEU A 183 1.42 -4.12 -9.94
N GLY A 184 0.15 -3.70 -9.79
CA GLY A 184 -0.87 -4.08 -10.74
C GLY A 184 -0.59 -3.54 -12.15
N ALA A 185 -0.09 -2.30 -12.26
CA ALA A 185 0.26 -1.70 -13.54
C ALA A 185 1.45 -2.43 -14.20
N PHE A 186 2.44 -2.83 -13.40
CA PHE A 186 3.54 -3.70 -13.80
C PHE A 186 3.03 -5.01 -14.44
N TYR A 187 2.09 -5.69 -13.79
CA TYR A 187 1.48 -6.92 -14.33
C TYR A 187 0.76 -6.70 -15.66
N LEU A 188 -0.02 -5.63 -15.75
CA LEU A 188 -0.76 -5.27 -16.96
C LEU A 188 0.18 -4.88 -18.11
N ASN A 189 1.31 -4.24 -17.79
CA ASN A 189 2.37 -3.94 -18.74
C ASN A 189 3.07 -5.21 -19.23
N PHE A 190 3.27 -6.20 -18.35
CA PHE A 190 3.92 -7.45 -18.69
C PHE A 190 3.05 -8.33 -19.60
N ASN A 191 1.78 -8.52 -19.25
CA ASN A 191 0.85 -9.38 -19.99
C ASN A 191 0.47 -8.87 -21.39
N GLY A 192 0.76 -7.60 -21.70
CA GLY A 192 0.49 -7.02 -23.02
C GLY A 192 1.54 -7.31 -24.09
N SER A 193 2.64 -8.01 -23.76
CA SER A 193 3.79 -8.17 -24.67
C SER A 193 3.85 -9.51 -25.41
N ASP A 194 3.22 -10.58 -24.94
CA ASP A 194 3.22 -11.88 -25.61
C ASP A 194 1.96 -12.66 -25.25
N GLY A 195 1.27 -13.20 -26.27
CA GLY A 195 0.08 -14.04 -26.15
C GLY A 195 0.37 -15.43 -25.59
N GLY A 196 1.06 -15.51 -24.45
CA GLY A 196 1.31 -16.73 -23.71
C GLY A 196 0.38 -16.84 -22.51
N GLU A 197 -0.58 -17.76 -22.56
CA GLU A 197 -1.23 -18.28 -21.36
C GLU A 197 -0.17 -18.92 -20.46
N PHE A 198 0.35 -18.27 -19.41
CA PHE A 198 1.08 -19.02 -18.39
C PHE A 198 1.00 -18.44 -16.97
N ILE A 199 0.85 -19.42 -16.06
CA ILE A 199 0.93 -19.43 -14.60
C ILE A 199 -0.25 -18.80 -13.85
N GLN A 200 -1.31 -19.61 -13.74
CA GLN A 200 -2.28 -19.74 -12.64
C GLN A 200 -2.07 -18.77 -11.45
N PHE A 201 -2.28 -17.48 -11.69
CA PHE A 201 -2.51 -16.51 -10.63
C PHE A 201 -4.00 -16.60 -10.33
N SER A 202 -4.34 -16.82 -9.06
CA SER A 202 -5.73 -16.87 -8.61
C SER A 202 -6.42 -15.49 -8.64
N GLY A 203 -5.69 -14.46 -9.07
CA GLY A 203 -6.21 -13.13 -9.29
C GLY A 203 -6.29 -12.76 -10.77
N SER A 204 -7.09 -11.76 -11.07
CA SER A 204 -7.25 -11.17 -12.40
C SER A 204 -6.94 -9.68 -12.31
N PHE A 205 -6.10 -9.19 -13.21
CA PHE A 205 -5.83 -7.77 -13.37
C PHE A 205 -6.52 -7.28 -14.65
N ALA A 206 -7.28 -6.21 -14.54
CA ALA A 206 -7.91 -5.56 -15.68
C ALA A 206 -7.72 -4.05 -15.55
N CYS A 207 -7.71 -3.38 -16.68
CA CYS A 207 -7.75 -1.93 -16.72
C CYS A 207 -8.56 -1.56 -17.94
N ASP A 208 -9.56 -0.71 -17.75
CA ASP A 208 -10.36 -0.15 -18.81
C ASP A 208 -10.15 1.35 -18.80
N LEU A 209 -9.56 1.87 -19.87
CA LEU A 209 -9.30 3.29 -20.04
C LEU A 209 -10.29 3.93 -21.03
N ASN A 210 -11.10 3.11 -21.74
CA ASN A 210 -12.06 3.56 -22.73
C ASN A 210 -13.47 3.73 -22.13
N ALA A 211 -13.71 3.18 -20.94
CA ALA A 211 -14.90 3.46 -20.16
C ALA A 211 -15.02 4.97 -19.85
N THR A 212 -16.25 5.41 -19.58
CA THR A 212 -16.55 6.78 -19.12
C THR A 212 -15.77 7.19 -17.88
N GLU A 213 -15.36 6.21 -17.07
CA GLU A 213 -14.44 6.37 -15.95
C GLU A 213 -13.27 5.39 -16.13
N PRO A 214 -12.03 5.86 -16.33
CA PRO A 214 -10.88 4.98 -16.47
C PRO A 214 -10.62 4.27 -15.13
N VAL A 215 -10.78 2.95 -15.09
CA VAL A 215 -10.66 2.16 -13.87
C VAL A 215 -9.66 1.03 -14.03
N MET A 216 -8.82 0.85 -13.01
CA MET A 216 -7.96 -0.31 -12.86
C MET A 216 -8.53 -1.24 -11.78
N THR A 217 -8.79 -2.49 -12.17
CA THR A 217 -9.33 -3.52 -11.28
C THR A 217 -8.28 -4.58 -10.99
N MET A 218 -8.09 -4.89 -9.71
CA MET A 218 -7.23 -5.96 -9.24
C MET A 218 -8.03 -6.92 -8.38
N VAL A 219 -8.07 -8.20 -8.75
CA VAL A 219 -8.59 -9.25 -7.87
C VAL A 219 -7.40 -9.91 -7.19
N LEU A 220 -7.30 -9.75 -5.88
CA LEU A 220 -6.25 -10.35 -5.06
C LEU A 220 -6.64 -11.76 -4.59
N PRO A 221 -5.69 -12.55 -4.05
CA PRO A 221 -6.00 -13.83 -3.42
C PRO A 221 -7.13 -13.72 -2.37
N ASN A 222 -7.97 -14.75 -2.28
CA ASN A 222 -9.22 -14.76 -1.49
C ASN A 222 -10.32 -13.83 -2.04
N SER A 223 -10.29 -13.54 -3.35
CA SER A 223 -11.35 -12.84 -4.08
C SER A 223 -11.60 -11.41 -3.58
N ILE A 224 -10.56 -10.76 -3.07
CA ILE A 224 -10.62 -9.34 -2.69
C ILE A 224 -10.51 -8.52 -3.97
N LYS A 225 -11.61 -7.90 -4.38
CA LYS A 225 -11.64 -6.98 -5.52
C LYS A 225 -11.26 -5.57 -5.06
N LEU A 226 -10.26 -4.99 -5.72
CA LEU A 226 -9.84 -3.60 -5.57
C LEU A 226 -10.07 -2.89 -6.89
N GLU A 227 -10.63 -1.69 -6.82
CA GLU A 227 -10.88 -0.81 -7.96
C GLU A 227 -10.23 0.53 -7.68
N TYR A 228 -9.45 1.00 -8.65
CA TYR A 228 -8.75 2.27 -8.59
C TYR A 228 -9.26 3.16 -9.73
N ASP A 229 -9.88 4.26 -9.37
CA ASP A 229 -10.22 5.32 -10.31
C ASP A 229 -8.93 6.03 -10.76
N LEU A 230 -8.72 6.03 -12.07
CA LEU A 230 -7.57 6.66 -12.72
C LEU A 230 -7.92 8.05 -13.25
N THR A 231 -9.01 8.65 -12.79
CA THR A 231 -9.42 10.02 -13.13
C THR A 231 -8.74 11.01 -12.19
N CYS A 232 -8.13 12.05 -12.75
CA CYS A 232 -7.59 13.14 -11.95
C CYS A 232 -8.74 14.04 -11.47
N ALA A 233 -8.94 14.18 -10.17
CA ALA A 233 -10.02 15.02 -9.62
C ALA A 233 -9.90 16.54 -9.89
N ILE A 234 -8.81 17.00 -10.53
CA ILE A 234 -8.61 18.41 -10.89
C ILE A 234 -8.95 18.65 -12.37
N CYS A 235 -8.35 17.91 -13.29
CA CYS A 235 -8.62 18.08 -14.73
C CYS A 235 -9.77 17.20 -15.23
N LEU A 236 -10.26 16.26 -14.43
CA LEU A 236 -11.33 15.31 -14.77
C LEU A 236 -11.03 14.41 -15.97
N GLU A 237 -9.76 14.33 -16.37
CA GLU A 237 -9.25 13.43 -17.41
C GLU A 237 -8.52 12.24 -16.77
N THR A 238 -8.23 11.20 -17.57
CA THR A 238 -7.31 10.13 -17.15
C THR A 238 -5.99 10.73 -16.69
N VAL A 239 -5.49 10.30 -15.53
CA VAL A 239 -4.25 10.81 -14.96
C VAL A 239 -3.10 10.72 -15.98
N PHE A 240 -2.24 11.73 -15.99
CA PHE A 240 -1.05 11.80 -16.85
C PHE A 240 0.15 12.14 -15.98
N ASN A 241 1.26 11.41 -16.14
CA ASN A 241 2.42 11.53 -15.25
C ASN A 241 1.95 11.45 -13.77
N PRO A 242 1.35 10.31 -13.37
CA PRO A 242 0.55 10.24 -12.16
C PRO A 242 1.41 10.32 -10.91
N TYR A 243 0.94 11.07 -9.93
CA TYR A 243 1.51 11.13 -8.59
C TYR A 243 0.46 10.72 -7.57
N ALA A 244 0.79 9.74 -6.75
CA ALA A 244 0.02 9.40 -5.57
C ALA A 244 0.56 10.21 -4.39
N LEU A 245 -0.27 11.08 -3.81
CA LEU A 245 0.06 11.78 -2.57
C LEU A 245 0.17 10.78 -1.41
N THR A 246 0.78 11.16 -0.30
CA THR A 246 0.90 10.23 0.86
C THR A 246 -0.46 9.79 1.40
N CYS A 247 -1.50 10.60 1.19
CA CYS A 247 -2.89 10.26 1.50
C CYS A 247 -3.56 9.30 0.50
N GLY A 248 -2.81 8.74 -0.45
CA GLY A 248 -3.29 7.76 -1.43
C GLY A 248 -4.00 8.35 -2.65
N HIS A 249 -4.37 9.63 -2.63
CA HIS A 249 -5.06 10.28 -3.74
C HIS A 249 -4.14 10.52 -4.94
N LEU A 250 -4.67 10.26 -6.15
CA LEU A 250 -3.93 10.27 -7.41
C LEU A 250 -4.24 11.53 -8.23
N PHE A 251 -3.20 12.17 -8.75
CA PHE A 251 -3.31 13.36 -9.60
C PHE A 251 -2.29 13.34 -10.74
N CYS A 252 -2.54 14.11 -11.80
CA CYS A 252 -1.48 14.45 -12.75
C CYS A 252 -0.37 15.26 -12.06
N LYS A 253 0.88 15.14 -12.51
CA LYS A 253 2.01 15.95 -11.99
C LYS A 253 1.68 17.45 -12.00
N SER A 254 1.30 17.98 -13.16
CA SER A 254 0.90 19.38 -13.33
C SER A 254 -0.23 19.82 -12.40
N CYS A 255 -1.27 18.99 -12.27
CA CYS A 255 -2.41 19.22 -11.38
C CYS A 255 -2.00 19.28 -9.91
N ALA A 256 -1.18 18.31 -9.46
CA ALA A 256 -0.67 18.30 -8.08
C ALA A 256 0.25 19.49 -7.79
N CYS A 257 1.11 19.87 -8.75
CA CYS A 257 1.98 21.04 -8.62
C CYS A 257 1.15 22.33 -8.47
N SER A 258 0.15 22.52 -9.33
CA SER A 258 -0.76 23.65 -9.27
C SER A 258 -1.52 23.70 -7.93
N ALA A 259 -2.04 22.57 -7.45
CA ALA A 259 -2.74 22.48 -6.17
C ALA A 259 -1.85 22.79 -4.95
N ALA A 260 -0.55 22.52 -5.06
CA ALA A 260 0.45 22.84 -4.05
C ALA A 260 1.09 24.23 -4.24
N SER A 261 0.62 25.04 -5.19
CA SER A 261 1.18 26.35 -5.54
C SER A 261 2.68 26.31 -5.87
N VAL A 262 3.13 25.25 -6.54
CA VAL A 262 4.52 25.09 -7.01
C VAL A 262 4.58 24.94 -8.52
N MET A 263 5.72 25.32 -9.11
CA MET A 263 5.95 25.15 -10.53
C MET A 263 6.19 23.68 -10.88
N ILE A 264 5.79 23.27 -12.09
CA ILE A 264 5.91 21.87 -12.55
C ILE A 264 7.37 21.42 -12.61
N PHE A 265 8.29 22.34 -12.94
CA PHE A 265 9.73 22.05 -13.02
C PHE A 265 10.40 21.96 -11.64
N GLN A 266 9.89 22.68 -10.64
CA GLN A 266 10.36 22.56 -9.23
C GLN A 266 9.93 21.23 -8.63
N GLY A 267 8.72 20.76 -9.01
CA GLY A 267 8.15 19.51 -8.56
C GLY A 267 7.57 19.56 -7.15
N LEU A 268 6.89 18.47 -6.76
CA LEU A 268 6.10 18.41 -5.52
C LEU A 268 6.91 18.50 -4.22
N LYS A 269 8.22 18.23 -4.28
CA LYS A 269 9.11 18.35 -3.11
C LYS A 269 9.29 19.80 -2.65
N ALA A 270 9.02 20.77 -3.51
CA ALA A 270 9.06 22.19 -3.17
C ALA A 270 7.77 22.68 -2.48
N ALA A 271 6.75 21.83 -2.37
CA ALA A 271 5.47 22.20 -1.78
C ALA A 271 5.61 22.56 -0.30
N SER A 272 4.88 23.58 0.14
CA SER A 272 4.78 23.92 1.57
C SER A 272 4.15 22.74 2.34
N PRO A 273 4.61 22.43 3.58
CA PRO A 273 3.95 21.48 4.46
C PRO A 273 2.48 21.81 4.73
N ASP A 274 2.07 23.07 4.61
CA ASP A 274 0.68 23.50 4.81
C ASP A 274 -0.23 23.23 3.61
N SER A 275 0.35 22.83 2.47
CA SER A 275 -0.40 22.52 1.25
C SER A 275 -1.29 21.29 1.47
N LYS A 276 -2.57 21.43 1.11
CA LYS A 276 -3.59 20.42 1.38
C LYS A 276 -3.95 19.61 0.15
N CYS A 277 -4.31 18.35 0.35
CA CYS A 277 -4.91 17.51 -0.69
C CYS A 277 -6.24 18.11 -1.16
N PRO A 278 -6.49 18.24 -2.49
CA PRO A 278 -7.78 18.73 -3.01
C PRO A 278 -8.98 17.86 -2.63
N ILE A 279 -8.76 16.56 -2.41
CA ILE A 279 -9.84 15.60 -2.12
C ILE A 279 -10.09 15.50 -0.61
N CYS A 280 -9.09 15.11 0.18
CA CYS A 280 -9.26 14.87 1.62
C CYS A 280 -8.87 16.03 2.54
N ARG A 281 -8.29 17.12 1.98
CA ARG A 281 -7.85 18.32 2.72
C ARG A 281 -6.75 18.10 3.77
N GLU A 282 -6.14 16.92 3.79
CA GLU A 282 -4.98 16.63 4.64
C GLU A 282 -3.77 17.44 4.18
N ALA A 283 -3.08 18.07 5.14
CA ALA A 283 -1.87 18.86 4.91
C ALA A 283 -0.61 17.98 4.89
N GLY A 284 0.47 18.47 4.29
CA GLY A 284 1.78 17.80 4.31
C GLY A 284 1.90 16.59 3.40
N VAL A 285 0.94 16.37 2.50
CA VAL A 285 0.84 15.14 1.71
C VAL A 285 1.70 15.09 0.44
N TYR A 286 2.34 16.21 0.07
CA TYR A 286 3.05 16.38 -1.20
C TYR A 286 4.53 16.00 -1.15
N ALA A 287 5.20 16.21 -0.01
CA ALA A 287 6.66 16.07 0.11
C ALA A 287 7.17 14.67 -0.24
N ASN A 288 6.40 13.64 0.12
CA ASN A 288 6.72 12.23 -0.11
C ASN A 288 5.79 11.57 -1.13
N ALA A 289 5.19 12.36 -2.05
CA ALA A 289 4.37 11.81 -3.11
C ALA A 289 5.15 10.82 -3.99
N VAL A 290 4.51 9.73 -4.38
CA VAL A 290 5.08 8.66 -5.19
C VAL A 290 4.80 8.95 -6.66
N ASN A 291 5.85 9.01 -7.49
CA ASN A 291 5.71 9.04 -8.94
C ASN A 291 5.36 7.63 -9.45
N MET A 292 4.24 7.50 -10.12
CA MET A 292 3.63 6.24 -10.52
C MET A 292 4.08 5.84 -11.94
N LEU A 293 5.30 5.29 -12.04
CA LEU A 293 5.99 5.05 -13.30
C LEU A 293 5.39 3.93 -14.14
N GLU A 294 5.02 2.82 -13.52
CA GLU A 294 4.37 1.70 -14.22
C GLU A 294 2.98 2.09 -14.69
N LEU A 295 2.26 2.86 -13.88
CA LEU A 295 0.95 3.37 -14.25
C LEU A 295 1.06 4.35 -15.43
N ASP A 296 2.02 5.28 -15.42
CA ASP A 296 2.28 6.16 -16.58
C ASP A 296 2.61 5.34 -17.83
N LEU A 297 3.46 4.31 -17.69
CA LEU A 297 3.83 3.42 -18.80
C LEU A 297 2.61 2.66 -19.34
N LEU A 298 1.72 2.21 -18.46
CA LEU A 298 0.48 1.53 -18.84
C LEU A 298 -0.42 2.44 -19.65
N ILE A 299 -0.65 3.66 -19.16
CA ILE A 299 -1.45 4.68 -19.85
C ILE A 299 -0.82 5.01 -21.20
N LYS A 300 0.50 5.24 -21.25
CA LYS A 300 1.24 5.48 -22.49
C LYS A 300 1.08 4.36 -23.51
N ARG A 301 1.13 3.09 -23.08
CA ARG A 301 1.02 1.94 -23.99
C ARG A 301 -0.37 1.81 -24.57
N ARG A 302 -1.40 2.02 -23.75
CA ARG A 302 -2.81 1.82 -24.12
C ARG A 302 -3.41 3.03 -24.83
N HIS A 303 -3.09 4.26 -24.40
CA HIS A 303 -3.65 5.52 -24.87
C HIS A 303 -2.54 6.42 -25.44
N ARG A 304 -1.92 5.99 -26.55
CA ARG A 304 -0.69 6.62 -27.08
C ARG A 304 -0.87 8.07 -27.50
N ASP A 305 -1.93 8.39 -28.24
CA ASP A 305 -2.09 9.73 -28.83
C ASP A 305 -2.48 10.76 -27.76
N TYR A 306 -3.43 10.42 -26.88
CA TYR A 306 -3.70 11.18 -25.65
C TYR A 306 -2.42 11.46 -24.85
N TRP A 307 -1.62 10.42 -24.58
CA TRP A 307 -0.38 10.58 -23.81
C TRP A 307 0.64 11.50 -24.50
N LYS A 308 0.77 11.43 -25.83
CA LYS A 308 1.66 12.32 -26.60
C LYS A 308 1.19 13.77 -26.54
N GLU A 309 -0.11 14.02 -26.72
CA GLU A 309 -0.69 15.36 -26.64
C GLU A 309 -0.47 15.99 -25.26
N ARG A 310 -0.78 15.24 -24.21
CA ARG A 310 -0.54 15.65 -22.81
C ARG A 310 0.94 15.92 -22.53
N LEU A 311 1.84 15.11 -23.06
CA LEU A 311 3.29 15.33 -22.94
C LEU A 311 3.74 16.63 -23.59
N ILE A 312 3.26 16.93 -24.80
CA ILE A 312 3.59 18.17 -25.50
C ILE A 312 3.06 19.36 -24.71
N ALA A 313 1.82 19.30 -24.23
CA ALA A 313 1.18 20.34 -23.43
C ALA A 313 1.93 20.60 -22.11
N GLU A 314 2.23 19.56 -21.33
CA GLU A 314 2.96 19.70 -20.06
C GLU A 314 4.38 20.24 -20.27
N ARG A 315 5.06 19.87 -21.38
CA ARG A 315 6.36 20.42 -21.74
C ARG A 315 6.30 21.90 -22.12
N ALA A 316 5.32 22.29 -22.92
CA ALA A 316 5.13 23.70 -23.29
C ALA A 316 4.88 24.56 -22.05
N GLU A 317 4.04 24.08 -21.13
CA GLU A 317 3.75 24.76 -19.86
C GLU A 317 4.99 24.84 -18.96
N MET A 318 5.79 23.76 -18.85
CA MET A 318 7.05 23.80 -18.09
C MET A 318 8.05 24.83 -18.62
N VAL A 319 8.18 24.96 -19.94
CA VAL A 319 9.06 25.95 -20.57
C VAL A 319 8.57 27.37 -20.28
N LYS A 320 7.25 27.59 -20.40
CA LYS A 320 6.62 28.87 -20.07
C LYS A 320 6.87 29.27 -18.60
N GLN A 321 6.57 28.38 -17.65
CA GLN A 321 6.79 28.62 -16.22
C GLN A 321 8.25 28.89 -15.89
N SER A 322 9.18 28.16 -16.53
CA SER A 322 10.61 28.37 -16.33
C SER A 322 11.05 29.75 -16.81
N LYS A 323 10.55 30.19 -17.99
CA LYS A 323 10.83 31.53 -18.52
C LYS A 323 10.31 32.61 -17.59
N GLU A 324 9.05 32.53 -17.17
CA GLU A 324 8.42 33.50 -16.25
C GLU A 324 9.16 33.56 -14.90
N TYR A 325 9.57 32.41 -14.38
CA TYR A 325 10.37 32.33 -13.15
C TYR A 325 11.70 33.06 -13.28
N TRP A 326 12.48 32.78 -14.33
CA TRP A 326 13.78 33.43 -14.53
C TRP A 326 13.63 34.92 -14.81
N GLU A 327 12.63 35.35 -15.58
CA GLU A 327 12.34 36.77 -15.79
C GLU A 327 12.00 37.50 -14.47
N SER A 328 11.22 36.87 -13.59
CA SER A 328 10.90 37.41 -12.27
C SER A 328 12.14 37.48 -11.38
N GLN A 329 12.98 36.44 -11.36
CA GLN A 329 14.24 36.46 -10.61
C GLN A 329 15.19 37.54 -11.12
N THR A 330 15.31 37.70 -12.44
CA THR A 330 16.13 38.76 -13.04
C THR A 330 15.62 40.15 -12.68
N LYS A 331 14.30 40.40 -12.72
CA LYS A 331 13.73 41.68 -12.28
C LYS A 331 14.02 41.97 -10.81
N TYR A 332 13.88 40.97 -9.95
CA TYR A 332 14.19 41.09 -8.52
C TYR A 332 15.66 41.44 -8.27
N VAL A 333 16.59 40.80 -8.99
CA VAL A 333 18.03 41.06 -8.89
C VAL A 333 18.43 42.43 -9.45
N ILE A 334 17.78 42.87 -10.53
CA ILE A 334 18.09 44.16 -11.18
C ILE A 334 17.36 45.34 -10.51
N GLY A 335 16.34 45.09 -9.70
CA GLY A 335 15.67 46.11 -8.86
C GLY A 335 14.65 46.99 -9.60
N TYR A 336 13.96 46.45 -10.61
CA TYR A 336 12.86 47.15 -11.31
C TYR A 336 11.52 47.03 -10.59
#